data_AF-E1RHP3-F1
#
_entry.id   AF-E1RHP3-F1
#
_cell.length_a   1.000
_cell.length_b   1.000
_cell.length_c   1.000
_cell.angle_alpha   90.00
_cell.angle_beta   90.00
_cell.angle_gamma   90.00
#
_symmetry.space_group_name_H-M   'P 1'
#
loop_
_entity.id
_entity.type
_entity.pdbx_description
1 polymer ?
#
loop_
_entity_poly.entity_id
_entity_poly.type
_entity_poly.pdbx_seq_one_letter_code
_entity_poly.pdbx_strand_id
1 'polypeptide(L)' 'MNPSAEKIFKMKFAKLTIMLNVIVILVAVAILAFFGLIPFYSIAIGVLCLIVAAVMAVLFRSHYKRDKAWLMKQE' A
#
# COMPACT_ATOMS: atom_id res chain seq x y z
N MET A 1 6.69 19.63 18.99
CA MET A 1 5.45 19.12 18.38
C MET A 1 4.45 18.82 19.50
N ASN A 2 3.23 19.34 19.43
CA ASN A 2 2.21 19.07 20.47
C ASN A 2 1.97 17.55 20.60
N PRO A 3 1.78 16.98 21.79
CA PRO A 3 1.60 15.53 22.00
C PRO A 3 0.38 14.97 21.24
N SER A 4 -0.63 15.82 20.97
CA SER A 4 -1.78 15.48 20.13
C SER A 4 -1.41 15.29 18.65
N ALA A 5 -0.49 16.11 18.11
CA ALA A 5 -0.06 16.04 16.72
C ALA A 5 0.82 14.81 16.46
N GLU A 6 1.65 14.40 17.42
CA GLU A 6 2.47 13.18 17.33
C GLU A 6 1.60 11.92 17.23
N LYS A 7 0.53 11.86 18.03
CA LYS A 7 -0.42 10.74 18.01
C LYS A 7 -1.14 10.63 16.66
N ILE A 8 -1.53 11.77 16.08
CA ILE A 8 -2.15 11.83 14.75
C ILE A 8 -1.16 11.39 13.66
N PHE A 9 0.10 11.81 13.75
CA PHE A 9 1.14 11.37 12.83
C PHE A 9 1.34 9.86 12.87
N LYS A 10 1.51 9.26 14.06
CA LYS A 10 1.67 7.81 14.22
C LYS A 10 0.50 7.03 13.59
N MET A 11 -0.73 7.52 13.78
CA MET A 11 -1.92 6.89 13.20
C MET A 11 -1.97 7.00 11.67
N LYS A 12 -1.62 8.16 11.10
CA LYS A 12 -1.51 8.35 9.64
C LYS A 12 -0.43 7.46 9.04
N PHE A 13 0.72 7.40 9.70
CA PHE A 13 1.85 6.57 9.26
C PHE A 13 1.53 5.08 9.34
N ALA A 14 0.90 4.62 10.42
CA ALA A 14 0.43 3.24 10.54
C ALA A 14 -0.51 2.85 9.40
N LYS A 15 -1.47 3.73 9.04
CA LYS A 15 -2.36 3.51 7.90
C LYS A 15 -1.60 3.38 6.58
N LEU A 16 -0.60 4.23 6.34
CA LEU A 16 0.26 4.15 5.16
C LEU A 16 1.03 2.82 5.14
N THR A 17 1.64 2.42 6.25
CA THR A 17 2.38 1.16 6.36
C THR A 17 1.50 -0.06 6.11
N ILE A 18 0.26 -0.09 6.63
CA ILE A 18 -0.69 -1.18 6.35
C ILE A 18 -1.01 -1.25 4.85
N MET A 19 -1.29 -0.11 4.22
CA MET A 19 -1.60 -0.04 2.79
C MET A 19 -0.43 -0.54 1.93
N LEU A 20 0.81 -0.17 2.28
CA LEU A 20 2.00 -0.66 1.61
C LEU A 20 2.18 -2.18 1.77
N ASN A 21 1.95 -2.72 2.97
CA ASN A 21 2.03 -4.16 3.21
C ASN A 21 1.02 -4.94 2.36
N VAL A 22 -0.22 -4.45 2.22
CA VAL A 22 -1.23 -5.08 1.35
C VAL A 22 -0.76 -5.10 -0.10
N ILE A 23 -0.15 -4.01 -0.60
CA ILE A 23 0.44 -3.96 -1.94
C ILE A 23 1.53 -5.02 -2.11
N VAL A 24 2.44 -5.13 -1.13
CA VAL A 24 3.53 -6.12 -1.16
C VAL A 24 2.98 -7.55 -1.20
N ILE A 25 1.94 -7.85 -0.40
CA ILE A 25 1.29 -9.16 -0.40
C ILE A 25 0.64 -9.45 -1.77
N LEU A 26 -0.07 -8.49 -2.36
CA LEU A 26 -0.68 -8.66 -3.69
C LEU A 26 0.37 -8.94 -4.77
N VAL A 27 1.50 -8.25 -4.74
CA VAL A 27 2.61 -8.48 -5.67
C VAL A 27 3.23 -9.86 -5.43
N ALA A 28 3.44 -10.26 -4.18
CA ALA A 28 3.96 -11.58 -3.85
C ALA A 28 3.03 -12.70 -4.36
N VAL A 29 1.71 -12.57 -4.15
CA VAL A 29 0.72 -13.51 -4.67
C VAL A 29 0.76 -13.55 -6.20
N ALA A 30 0.87 -12.40 -6.87
CA ALA A 30 1.00 -12.37 -8.32
C ALA A 30 2.24 -13.12 -8.81
N ILE A 31 3.40 -12.91 -8.17
CA ILE A 31 4.63 -13.64 -8.49
C ILE A 31 4.43 -15.16 -8.31
N LEU A 32 3.88 -15.60 -7.18
CA LEU A 32 3.61 -17.02 -6.93
C LEU A 32 2.66 -17.60 -7.99
N ALA A 33 1.66 -16.83 -8.41
CA ALA A 33 0.74 -17.23 -9.46
C ALA A 33 1.45 -17.38 -10.82
N PHE A 34 2.34 -16.46 -11.19
CA PHE A 34 3.15 -16.57 -12.42
C PHE A 34 4.14 -17.75 -12.39
N PHE A 35 4.64 -18.14 -11.22
CA PHE A 35 5.49 -19.32 -11.05
C PHE A 35 4.70 -20.65 -11.11
N GLY A 36 3.38 -20.62 -11.31
CA GLY A 36 2.57 -21.83 -11.44
C GLY A 36 2.34 -22.59 -10.13
N LEU A 37 2.64 -21.97 -8.97
CA LEU A 37 2.35 -22.53 -7.64
C LEU A 37 0.85 -22.58 -7.32
N ILE A 38 0.02 -21.87 -8.10
CA ILE A 38 -1.44 -21.88 -7.98
C ILE A 38 -2.01 -22.70 -9.15
N PRO A 39 -2.66 -23.85 -8.91
CA PRO A 39 -3.00 -24.79 -9.98
C PRO A 39 -4.18 -24.37 -10.89
N PHE A 40 -4.99 -23.38 -10.49
CA PHE A 40 -6.15 -22.91 -11.28
C PHE A 40 -6.09 -21.39 -11.52
N TYR A 41 -6.36 -20.96 -12.76
CA TYR A 41 -6.46 -19.55 -13.17
C TYR A 41 -5.24 -18.68 -12.78
N SER A 42 -4.06 -19.28 -12.62
CA SER A 42 -2.87 -18.64 -12.06
C SER A 42 -2.50 -17.33 -12.74
N ILE A 43 -2.54 -17.29 -14.07
CA ILE A 43 -2.24 -16.10 -14.86
C ILE A 43 -3.31 -15.02 -14.64
N ALA A 44 -4.60 -15.38 -14.67
CA ALA A 44 -5.70 -14.42 -14.48
C ALA A 44 -5.69 -13.81 -13.06
N ILE A 45 -5.44 -14.65 -12.04
CA ILE A 45 -5.29 -14.21 -10.65
C ILE A 45 -4.08 -13.30 -10.51
N GLY A 46 -2.94 -13.67 -11.11
CA GLY A 46 -1.73 -12.86 -11.08
C GLY A 46 -1.92 -11.48 -11.72
N VAL A 47 -2.57 -11.44 -12.88
CA VAL A 47 -2.90 -10.18 -13.58
C VAL A 47 -3.85 -9.33 -12.73
N LEU A 48 -4.90 -9.92 -12.15
CA LEU A 48 -5.84 -9.20 -11.29
C LEU A 48 -5.13 -8.63 -10.06
N CYS A 49 -4.29 -9.42 -9.39
CA CYS A 49 -3.50 -8.97 -8.25
C CYS A 49 -2.58 -7.78 -8.61
N LEU A 50 -1.93 -7.82 -9.78
CA LEU A 50 -1.10 -6.70 -10.24
C LEU A 50 -1.92 -5.44 -10.53
N ILE A 51 -3.10 -5.57 -11.15
CA ILE A 51 -3.99 -4.42 -11.40
C ILE A 51 -4.40 -3.78 -10.07
N VAL A 52 -4.84 -4.59 -9.11
CA VAL A 52 -5.24 -4.09 -7.78
C VAL A 52 -4.05 -3.46 -7.06
N ALA A 53 -2.87 -4.09 -7.11
CA ALA A 53 -1.65 -3.54 -6.53
C ALA A 53 -1.26 -2.20 -7.16
N ALA A 54 -1.38 -2.05 -8.48
CA ALA A 54 -1.09 -0.81 -9.18
C ALA A 54 -2.05 0.32 -8.78
N VAL A 55 -3.35 0.05 -8.74
CA VAL A 55 -4.36 1.02 -8.28
C VAL A 55 -4.08 1.44 -6.84
N MET A 56 -3.80 0.47 -5.98
CA MET A 56 -3.54 0.72 -4.57
C MET A 56 -2.22 1.48 -4.35
N ALA A 57 -1.19 1.25 -5.18
CA ALA A 57 0.05 2.01 -5.18
C ALA A 57 -0.15 3.48 -5.57
N VAL A 58 -1.01 3.74 -6.56
CA VAL A 58 -1.37 5.12 -6.94
C VAL A 58 -2.11 5.83 -5.80
N LEU A 59 -3.07 5.14 -5.16
CA LEU A 59 -3.78 5.68 -3.99
C LEU A 59 -2.82 5.94 -2.83
N PHE A 60 -1.93 4.98 -2.52
CA PHE A 60 -0.90 5.12 -1.50
C PHE A 60 -0.03 6.36 -1.75
N ARG A 61 0.43 6.57 -3.00
CA ARG A 61 1.25 7.74 -3.36
C ARG A 61 0.52 9.05 -3.12
N SER A 62 -0.77 9.12 -3.44
CA SER A 62 -1.61 10.30 -3.18
C SER A 62 -1.79 10.55 -1.69
N HIS A 63 -2.07 9.51 -0.91
CA HIS A 63 -2.17 9.60 0.56
C HIS A 63 -0.85 10.05 1.19
N TYR A 64 0.26 9.46 0.76
CA TYR A 64 1.60 9.78 1.25
C TYR A 64 1.95 11.25 0.99
N LYS A 65 1.74 11.74 -0.24
CA LYS A 65 1.99 13.16 -0.57
C LYS A 65 1.15 14.10 0.29
N ARG A 66 -0.13 13.78 0.51
CA ARG A 66 -1.05 14.58 1.32
C ARG A 66 -0.62 14.63 2.79
N ASP A 67 -0.29 13.47 3.37
CA ASP A 67 0.13 13.41 4.78
C ASP A 67 1.53 14.02 4.98
N LYS A 68 2.43 13.91 4.00
CA LYS A 68 3.73 14.61 3.99
C LYS A 68 3.56 16.13 3.92
N ALA A 69 2.68 16.63 3.05
CA ALA A 69 2.38 18.06 2.98
C ALA A 69 1.71 18.59 4.25
N TRP A 70 0.91 17.77 4.92
CA TRP A 70 0.37 18.11 6.24
C TRP A 70 1.49 18.19 7.29
N LEU A 71 2.42 17.24 7.32
CA LEU A 71 3.58 17.26 8.23
C LEU A 71 4.45 18.51 8.06
N MET A 72 4.77 18.88 6.83
CA MET A 72 5.56 20.09 6.52
C MET A 72 4.86 21.39 6.94
N LYS A 73 3.53 21.37 7.14
CA LYS A 73 2.77 22.50 7.70
C LYS A 73 2.70 22.49 9.23
N GLN A 74 3.25 21.47 9.89
CA GLN A 74 3.29 21.32 11.35
C GLN A 74 4.71 21.48 11.93
N GLU A 75 5.72 21.59 11.07
CA GLU A 75 7.05 22.16 11.38
C GLU A 75 6.96 23.69 11.48
#